data_AF-A0A0B2SK83-F1
#
_entry.id   AF-A0A0B2SK83-F1
#
_cell.length_a   1.000
_cell.length_b   1.000
_cell.length_c   1.000
_cell.angle_alpha   90.00
_cell.angle_beta   90.00
_cell.angle_gamma   90.00
#
_symmetry.space_group_name_H-M   'P 1'
#
loop_
_entity.id
_entity.type
_entity.pdbx_description
1 polymer ?
#
loop_
_entity_poly.entity_id
_entity_poly.type
_entity_poly.pdbx_seq_one_letter_code
_entity_poly.pdbx_strand_id
1 'polypeptide(L)'
;MPISQITQLFAKCGFTVEEFVALSGAHTVEFSHCFEFVTNLSNNTSSSYNPRYAQGLQKACADYKTNPTLSVFNDIMTSNKFYNAYL
;
A
#
# COMPACT_ATOMS: atom_id res chain seq x y z
N MET A 1 0.74 -0.30 11.03
CA MET A 1 1.92 0.02 11.88
C MET A 1 2.30 1.48 11.64
N PRO A 2 2.56 2.30 12.67
CA PRO A 2 3.04 3.68 12.49
C PRO A 2 4.42 3.72 11.82
N ILE A 3 4.71 4.78 11.06
CA ILE A 3 6.01 4.99 10.40
C ILE A 3 7.17 4.89 11.39
N SER A 4 7.03 5.42 12.61
CA SER A 4 8.06 5.37 13.65
C SER A 4 8.46 3.94 14.05
N GLN A 5 7.53 2.99 14.00
CA GLN A 5 7.83 1.59 14.29
C GLN A 5 8.51 0.92 13.10
N ILE A 6 8.08 1.21 11.87
CA ILE A 6 8.68 0.64 10.66
C ILE A 6 10.12 1.12 10.50
N THR A 7 10.38 2.42 10.67
CA THR A 7 11.74 2.96 10.55
C THR A 7 12.68 2.40 11.62
N GLN A 8 12.18 2.15 12.84
CA GLN A 8 12.95 1.47 13.88
C GLN A 8 13.29 0.01 13.53
N LEU A 9 12.40 -0.71 12.84
CA LEU A 9 12.69 -2.06 12.36
C LEU A 9 13.79 -2.05 11.30
N PHE A 10 13.71 -1.14 10.33
CA PHE A 10 14.72 -0.99 9.28
C PHE A 10 16.08 -0.52 9.85
N ALA A 11 16.06 0.37 10.86
CA ALA A 11 17.27 0.80 11.56
C ALA A 11 17.98 -0.37 12.26
N LYS A 12 17.25 -1.35 12.80
CA LYS A 12 17.85 -2.58 13.36
C LYS A 12 18.52 -3.45 12.30
N CYS A 13 18.13 -3.31 11.03
CA CYS A 13 18.77 -3.96 9.89
C CYS A 13 19.90 -3.11 9.27
N GLY A 14 20.24 -1.96 9.85
CA GLY A 14 21.31 -1.09 9.38
C GLY A 14 20.90 -0.08 8.30
N PHE A 15 19.60 0.08 8.03
CA PHE A 15 19.11 1.05 7.05
C PHE A 15 18.83 2.41 7.69
N THR A 16 19.21 3.47 6.98
CA THR A 16 18.80 4.85 7.22
C THR A 16 17.33 5.07 6.86
N VAL A 17 16.76 6.21 7.25
CA VAL A 17 15.38 6.58 6.86
C VAL A 17 15.30 6.80 5.35
N GLU A 18 16.33 7.40 4.77
CA GLU A 18 16.47 7.62 3.33
C GLU A 18 16.46 6.30 2.56
N GLU A 19 17.21 5.30 3.04
CA GLU A 19 17.22 3.96 2.43
C GLU A 19 15.88 3.24 2.61
N PHE A 20 15.21 3.38 3.76
CA PHE A 20 13.85 2.87 3.94
C PHE A 20 12.87 3.49 2.93
N VAL A 21 12.94 4.81 2.71
CA VAL A 21 12.10 5.50 1.71
C VAL A 21 12.44 5.02 0.29
N ALA A 22 13.72 4.88 -0.05
CA ALA A 22 14.15 4.36 -1.34
C ALA A 22 13.64 2.93 -1.59
N LEU A 23 13.73 2.05 -0.58
CA LEU A 23 13.23 0.67 -0.64
C LEU A 23 11.70 0.61 -0.77
N SER A 24 10.98 1.56 -0.17
CA SER A 24 9.52 1.66 -0.31
C SER A 24 9.08 1.89 -1.76
N GLY A 25 9.98 2.39 -2.62
CA GLY A 25 9.74 2.49 -4.07
C GLY A 25 9.47 1.16 -4.77
N ALA A 26 9.83 0.01 -4.16
CA ALA A 26 9.55 -1.33 -4.72
C ALA A 26 8.05 -1.58 -5.00
N HIS A 27 7.16 -0.89 -4.28
CA HIS A 27 5.72 -1.00 -4.48
C HIS A 27 5.22 -0.46 -5.84
N THR A 28 6.06 0.14 -6.68
CA THR A 28 5.68 0.58 -8.04
C THR A 28 5.37 -0.58 -9.01
N VAL A 29 5.91 -1.78 -8.78
CA VAL A 29 5.70 -2.95 -9.66
C VAL A 29 4.87 -4.07 -9.05
N GLU A 30 4.48 -3.94 -7.78
CA GLU A 30 3.84 -5.04 -7.04
C GLU A 30 2.33 -4.86 -6.88
N PHE A 31 1.70 -5.92 -6.37
CA PHE A 31 0.30 -5.94 -5.97
C PHE A 31 0.18 -6.42 -4.53
N SER A 32 -0.90 -6.03 -3.87
CA SER A 32 -1.22 -6.50 -2.52
C SER A 32 -2.62 -7.07 -2.47
N HIS A 33 -2.79 -8.11 -1.65
CA HIS A 33 -4.09 -8.70 -1.40
C HIS A 33 -5.01 -7.69 -0.71
N CYS A 34 -6.26 -7.63 -1.16
CA CYS A 34 -7.24 -6.66 -0.67
C CYS A 34 -7.46 -6.74 0.85
N PHE A 35 -7.35 -7.93 1.45
CA PHE A 35 -7.56 -8.10 2.88
C PHE A 35 -6.54 -7.34 3.75
N GLU A 36 -5.35 -7.01 3.20
CA GLU A 36 -4.28 -6.30 3.90
C GLU A 36 -4.65 -4.85 4.23
N PHE A 37 -5.48 -4.21 3.40
CA PHE A 37 -5.76 -2.76 3.52
C PHE A 37 -7.24 -2.38 3.59
N VAL A 38 -8.17 -3.18 3.03
CA VAL A 38 -9.57 -2.78 2.85
C VAL A 38 -10.34 -2.65 4.18
N THR A 39 -9.89 -3.33 5.24
CA THR A 39 -10.45 -3.20 6.60
C THR A 39 -10.28 -1.77 7.13
N ASN A 40 -9.12 -1.14 6.87
CA ASN A 40 -8.83 0.23 7.28
C ASN A 40 -9.57 1.26 6.41
N LEU A 41 -9.87 0.89 5.17
CA LEU A 41 -10.63 1.71 4.22
C LEU A 41 -12.12 1.79 4.59
N SER A 42 -12.69 0.68 5.08
CA SER A 42 -14.12 0.55 5.38
C SER A 42 -14.50 1.22 6.71
N ASN A 43 -13.59 1.21 7.68
CA ASN A 43 -13.83 1.78 9.00
C ASN A 43 -13.67 3.32 9.04
N ASN A 44 -13.38 3.96 7.89
CA ASN A 44 -13.15 5.41 7.79
C ASN A 44 -12.08 5.93 8.77
N THR A 45 -11.23 5.03 9.29
CA THR A 45 -10.16 5.30 10.25
C THR A 45 -8.95 5.94 9.58
N SER A 46 -8.96 6.00 8.25
CA SER A 46 -7.89 6.54 7.42
C SER A 46 -8.42 7.70 6.59
N SER A 47 -8.62 8.85 7.26
CA SER A 47 -8.93 10.15 6.62
C SER A 47 -7.85 10.62 5.64
N SER A 48 -6.77 9.86 5.46
CA SER A 48 -5.65 10.12 4.56
C SER A 48 -5.89 9.69 3.11
N TYR A 49 -6.88 8.86 2.81
CA TYR A 49 -7.14 8.44 1.42
C TYR A 49 -7.89 9.52 0.64
N ASN A 50 -7.48 9.74 -0.61
CA ASN A 50 -8.30 10.49 -1.56
C ASN A 50 -9.68 9.79 -1.72
N PRO A 51 -10.82 10.49 -1.59
CA PRO A 51 -12.14 9.85 -1.61
C PRO A 51 -12.45 9.08 -2.90
N ARG A 52 -12.01 9.59 -4.05
CA ARG A 52 -12.20 8.92 -5.35
C ARG A 52 -11.37 7.64 -5.43
N TYR A 53 -10.14 7.69 -4.91
CA TYR A 53 -9.27 6.52 -4.84
C TYR A 53 -9.86 5.46 -3.90
N ALA A 54 -10.32 5.87 -2.71
CA ALA A 54 -10.97 4.97 -1.76
C ALA A 54 -12.21 4.29 -2.37
N GLN A 55 -13.06 5.03 -3.07
CA GLN A 55 -14.22 4.46 -3.76
C GLN A 55 -13.80 3.44 -4.84
N GLY A 56 -12.71 3.72 -5.57
CA GLY A 56 -12.13 2.79 -6.54
C GLY A 56 -11.68 1.48 -5.88
N LEU A 57 -10.92 1.58 -4.78
CA LEU A 57 -10.46 0.43 -4.01
C LEU A 57 -11.62 -0.39 -3.42
N GLN A 58 -12.65 0.26 -2.87
CA GLN A 58 -13.84 -0.44 -2.35
C GLN A 58 -14.53 -1.28 -3.43
N LYS A 59 -14.62 -0.76 -4.66
CA LYS A 59 -15.21 -1.49 -5.79
C LYS A 59 -14.31 -2.62 -6.26
N ALA A 60 -13.00 -2.36 -6.43
CA ALA A 60 -12.05 -3.35 -6.89
C ALA A 60 -11.88 -4.52 -5.90
N CYS A 61 -12.07 -4.26 -4.60
CA CYS A 61 -11.93 -5.23 -3.52
C CYS A 61 -13.26 -5.73 -2.94
N ALA A 62 -14.40 -5.58 -3.63
CA ALA A 62 -15.72 -5.89 -3.06
C ALA A 62 -15.84 -7.34 -2.54
N ASP A 63 -15.19 -8.29 -3.22
CA ASP A 63 -15.29 -9.72 -2.93
C ASP A 63 -14.13 -10.26 -2.08
N TYR A 64 -13.32 -9.40 -1.45
CA TYR A 64 -12.12 -9.82 -0.71
C TYR A 64 -12.38 -10.85 0.42
N LYS A 65 -13.61 -10.89 0.96
CA LYS A 65 -14.01 -11.83 2.01
C LYS A 65 -14.23 -13.25 1.49
N THR A 66 -14.67 -13.39 0.24
CA THR A 66 -14.96 -14.67 -0.40
C THR A 66 -13.86 -15.09 -1.37
N ASN A 67 -13.02 -14.14 -1.78
CA ASN A 67 -11.86 -14.35 -2.64
C ASN A 67 -10.57 -13.83 -1.96
N PRO A 68 -9.87 -14.67 -1.18
CA PRO A 68 -8.69 -14.25 -0.42
C PRO A 68 -7.48 -13.92 -1.31
N THR A 69 -7.48 -14.34 -2.58
CA THR A 69 -6.41 -14.05 -3.53
C THR A 69 -6.65 -12.77 -4.33
N LEU A 70 -7.79 -12.09 -4.14
CA LEU A 70 -8.10 -10.83 -4.79
C LEU A 70 -7.07 -9.77 -4.40
N SER A 71 -6.40 -9.22 -5.42
CA SER A 71 -5.32 -8.25 -5.28
C SER A 71 -5.48 -7.09 -6.24
N VAL A 72 -4.87 -5.96 -5.89
CA VAL A 72 -4.77 -4.79 -6.75
C VAL A 72 -3.32 -4.29 -6.78
N PHE A 73 -2.94 -3.60 -7.85
CA PHE A 73 -1.62 -2.98 -7.94
C PHE A 73 -1.45 -1.90 -6.88
N ASN A 74 -0.26 -1.85 -6.28
CA ASN A 74 0.09 -0.83 -5.29
C ASN A 74 0.34 0.54 -5.93
N ASP A 75 0.71 0.55 -7.22
CA ASP A 75 0.81 1.72 -8.06
C ASP A 75 -0.24 1.67 -9.18
N ILE A 76 -1.25 2.53 -9.06
CA ILE A 76 -2.34 2.64 -10.04
C ILE A 76 -2.01 3.53 -11.25
N MET A 77 -0.86 4.21 -11.23
CA MET A 77 -0.44 5.14 -12.29
C MET A 77 0.48 4.47 -13.30
N THR A 78 1.46 3.72 -12.82
CA THR A 78 2.46 3.06 -13.66
C THR A 78 2.61 1.58 -13.35
N SER A 79 1.48 0.88 -13.20
CA SER A 79 1.48 -0.55 -12.91
C SER A 79 2.44 -1.35 -13.82
N ASN A 80 3.23 -2.23 -13.21
CA ASN A 80 4.24 -3.06 -13.87
C ASN A 80 5.41 -2.29 -14.53
N LYS A 81 5.65 -1.03 -14.16
CA LYS A 81 6.84 -0.29 -14.58
C LYS A 81 7.56 0.25 -13.36
N PHE A 82 8.85 -0.06 -13.24
CA PHE A 82 9.66 0.51 -12.18
C PHE A 82 10.00 1.97 -12.49
N TYR A 83 9.25 2.89 -11.92
CA TYR A 83 9.41 4.33 -12.11
C TYR A 83 9.20 5.06 -10.77
N ASN A 84 9.52 6.35 -10.71
CA ASN A 84 9.42 7.14 -9.48
C ASN A 84 8.00 7.67 -9.19
N ALA A 85 6.95 7.11 -9.80
CA ALA A 85 5.58 7.59 -9.63
C ALA A 85 4.90 7.11 -8.33
N TYR A 86 5.52 6.18 -7.60
CA TYR A 86 5.01 5.68 -6.31
C TYR A 86 5.26 6.63 -5.13
N LEU A 87 6.31 7.45 -5.21
CA LEU A 87 6.70 8.42 -4.18
C LEU A 87 5.98 9.76 -4.39
#